data_AF-A0A524NUG9-F1
#
_entry.id   AF-A0A524NUG9-F1
#
_cell.length_a   1.000
_cell.length_b   1.000
_cell.length_c   1.000
_cell.angle_alpha   90.00
_cell.angle_beta   90.00
_cell.angle_gamma   90.00
#
_symmetry.space_group_name_H-M   'P 1'
#
loop_
_entity.id
_entity.type
_entity.pdbx_description
1 polymer ?
#
loop_
_entity_poly.entity_id
_entity_poly.type
_entity_poly.pdbx_seq_one_letter_code
_entity_poly.pdbx_strand_id
1 'polypeptide(L)' 'MGAAMADDEIRVGDDVVHQSHPGRFTVLSVAEPQARNIYSRVLTIRSREGVEMKVLDTTVRRLPAIAG' A
#
# COMPACT_ATOMS: atom_id res chain seq x y z
N MET A 1 -16.48 0.96 -23.67
CA MET A 1 -15.36 1.56 -22.91
C MET A 1 -15.86 1.78 -21.49
N GLY A 2 -15.35 1.03 -20.50
CA GLY A 2 -15.89 1.10 -19.13
C GLY A 2 -15.48 -0.09 -18.27
N ALA A 3 -14.18 -0.32 -18.10
CA ALA A 3 -13.69 -1.16 -16.99
C ALA A 3 -13.53 -0.24 -15.77
N ALA A 4 -14.65 0.13 -15.16
CA ALA A 4 -14.64 0.94 -13.95
C ALA A 4 -14.31 0.06 -12.74
N MET A 5 -13.08 0.22 -12.24
CA MET A 5 -12.74 0.18 -10.81
C MET A 5 -13.19 -1.07 -10.05
N ALA A 6 -12.60 -2.22 -10.35
CA ALA A 6 -12.58 -3.31 -9.39
C ALA A 6 -11.45 -3.06 -8.38
N ASP A 7 -11.81 -2.66 -7.16
CA ASP A 7 -11.15 -3.09 -5.92
C ASP A 7 -9.59 -3.02 -5.91
N ASP A 8 -8.99 -1.84 -6.13
CA ASP A 8 -7.55 -1.61 -5.86
C ASP A 8 -7.32 -1.35 -4.36
N GLU A 9 -7.99 -2.14 -3.53
CA GLU A 9 -7.82 -2.06 -2.08
C GLU A 9 -6.48 -2.73 -1.72
N ILE A 10 -5.55 -1.94 -1.19
CA ILE A 10 -4.27 -2.45 -0.69
C ILE A 10 -4.53 -3.26 0.57
N ARG A 11 -4.04 -4.50 0.60
CA ARG A 11 -4.22 -5.45 1.70
C ARG A 11 -2.90 -5.83 2.34
N VAL A 12 -2.97 -6.36 3.56
CA VAL A 12 -1.81 -6.98 4.22
C VAL A 12 -1.25 -8.10 3.35
N GLY A 13 0.06 -8.14 3.20
CA GLY A 13 0.79 -9.08 2.34
C GLY A 13 0.99 -8.60 0.91
N ASP A 14 0.33 -7.53 0.46
CA ASP A 14 0.60 -6.98 -0.86
C ASP A 14 2.01 -6.40 -0.95
N ASP A 15 2.62 -6.58 -2.12
CA ASP A 15 3.83 -5.86 -2.49
C ASP A 15 3.47 -4.50 -3.09
N VAL A 16 4.10 -3.45 -2.59
CA VAL A 16 3.88 -2.06 -3.01
C VAL A 16 5.21 -1.35 -3.28
N VAL A 17 5.13 -0.26 -4.04
CA VAL A 17 6.21 0.71 -4.21
C VAL A 17 5.78 2.05 -3.63
N HIS A 18 6.70 2.75 -2.98
CA HIS A 18 6.45 4.08 -2.43
C HIS A 18 6.93 5.16 -3.39
N GLN A 19 6.17 6.24 -3.57
CA GLN A 19 6.47 7.30 -4.55
C GLN A 19 7.84 7.98 -4.37
N SER A 20 8.32 8.06 -3.12
CA SER A 20 9.59 8.74 -2.77
C SER A 20 10.73 7.78 -2.42
N HIS A 21 10.48 6.47 -2.36
CA HIS A 21 11.49 5.50 -1.96
C HIS A 21 11.58 4.38 -3.02
N PRO A 22 12.69 4.31 -3.77
CA PRO A 22 12.89 3.24 -4.74
C PRO A 22 13.04 1.92 -3.99
N GLY A 23 12.16 0.96 -4.26
CA GLY A 23 12.18 -0.34 -3.60
C GLY A 23 10.80 -0.99 -3.56
N ARG A 24 10.80 -2.31 -3.39
CA ARG A 24 9.59 -3.09 -3.11
C ARG A 24 9.44 -3.24 -1.61
N PHE A 25 8.23 -2.97 -1.13
CA PHE A 25 7.85 -3.10 0.26
C PHE A 25 6.66 -4.04 0.38
N THR A 26 6.56 -4.75 1.50
CA THR A 26 5.40 -5.59 1.81
C THR A 26 4.54 -4.89 2.85
N VAL A 27 3.22 -4.88 2.64
CA VAL A 27 2.26 -4.29 3.57
C VAL A 27 2.11 -5.21 4.79
N LEU A 28 2.38 -4.69 5.97
CA LEU A 28 2.25 -5.40 7.25
C LEU A 28 0.92 -5.15 7.94
N SER A 29 0.38 -3.92 7.84
CA SER A 29 -0.90 -3.56 8.45
C SER A 29 -1.60 -2.48 7.66
N VAL A 30 -2.93 -2.52 7.67
CA VAL A 30 -3.79 -1.43 7.17
C VAL A 30 -4.61 -0.92 8.34
N ALA A 31 -4.42 0.35 8.70
CA ALA A 31 -5.16 1.02 9.75
C ALA A 31 -6.19 1.98 9.12
N GLU A 32 -7.41 1.94 9.65
CA GLU A 32 -8.46 2.85 9.24
C GLU A 32 -8.13 4.30 9.64
N PRO A 33 -8.58 5.29 8.86
CA PRO A 33 -8.36 6.68 9.19
C PRO A 33 -8.98 7.07 10.54
N GLN A 34 -8.15 7.53 11.47
CA GLN A 34 -8.65 8.13 12.70
C GLN A 34 -9.27 9.49 12.41
N ALA A 35 -10.61 9.58 12.40
CA ALA A 35 -11.55 10.69 12.60
C ALA A 35 -11.29 12.11 12.03
N ARG A 36 -10.10 12.42 11.50
CA ARG A 36 -9.69 13.73 10.94
C ARG A 36 -9.21 13.64 9.50
N ASN A 37 -8.94 12.44 8.98
CA ASN A 37 -8.46 12.23 7.61
C ASN A 37 -9.21 11.07 6.94
N ILE A 38 -10.53 11.21 6.82
CA ILE A 38 -11.50 10.13 6.49
C ILE A 38 -11.28 9.50 5.10
N TYR A 39 -10.41 10.07 4.27
CA TYR A 39 -10.22 9.68 2.87
C TYR A 39 -8.93 8.90 2.60
N SER A 40 -8.11 8.61 3.61
CA SER A 40 -6.85 7.86 3.39
C SER A 40 -6.55 6.91 4.54
N ARG A 41 -6.15 5.68 4.21
CA ARG A 41 -5.76 4.65 5.17
C ARG A 41 -4.27 4.79 5.47
N VAL A 42 -3.88 4.43 6.69
CA VAL A 42 -2.47 4.37 7.07
C VAL A 42 -1.98 2.94 6.89
N LEU A 43 -0.98 2.75 6.04
CA LEU A 43 -0.32 1.48 5.81
C LEU A 43 0.99 1.43 6.59
N THR A 44 1.27 0.30 7.22
CA THR A 44 2.64 -0.02 7.65
C THR A 44 3.26 -0.91 6.60
N ILE A 45 4.39 -0.50 6.02
CA ILE A 45 5.09 -1.23 4.97
C ILE A 45 6.51 -1.55 5.41
N ARG A 46 7.06 -2.68 4.96
CA ARG A 46 8.43 -3.12 5.29
C ARG A 46 9.25 -3.43 4.05
N SER A 47 10.48 -2.93 3.99
CA SER A 47 11.44 -3.28 2.93
C SER A 47 12.04 -4.67 3.17
N ARG A 48 12.68 -5.24 2.14
CA ARG A 48 13.42 -6.51 2.28
C ARG A 48 14.60 -6.44 3.26
N GLU A 49 15.13 -5.24 3.48
CA GLU A 49 16.22 -4.96 4.42
C GLU A 49 15.72 -4.76 5.86
N GLY A 50 14.41 -4.83 6.09
CA GLY A 50 13.80 -4.73 7.42
C GLY A 50 13.41 -3.31 7.85
N VAL A 51 13.47 -2.32 6.94
CA VAL A 51 13.05 -0.94 7.24
C VAL A 51 11.52 -0.87 7.23
N GLU A 52 10.93 -0.43 8.34
CA GLU A 52 9.48 -0.26 8.49
C GLU A 52 9.08 1.22 8.42
N MET A 53 8.00 1.51 7.70
CA MET A 53 7.48 2.87 7.54
C MET A 53 5.96 2.89 7.60
N LYS A 54 5.41 3.99 8.14
CA LYS A 54 3.98 4.29 8.07
C LYS A 54 3.75 5.30 6.95
N VAL A 55 2.88 4.96 6.02
CA VAL A 55 2.60 5.73 4.81
C VAL A 55 1.09 5.80 4.57
N LEU A 56 0.65 6.67 3.68
CA LEU A 56 -0.75 6.69 3.25
C LEU A 56 -0.92 5.73 2.08
N ASP A 57 -2.11 5.14 1.93
CA ASP A 57 -2.43 4.32 0.76
C ASP A 57 -2.23 5.08 -0.56
N THR A 58 -2.49 6.39 -0.55
CA THR A 58 -2.34 7.28 -1.70
C THR A 58 -0.89 7.56 -2.11
N THR A 59 0.10 7.26 -1.25
CA THR A 59 1.52 7.49 -1.55
C THR A 59 2.24 6.23 -2.04
N VAL A 60 1.51 5.12 -2.17
CA VAL A 60 2.04 3.85 -2.66
C VAL A 60 1.25 3.36 -3.87
N ARG A 61 1.85 2.45 -4.63
CA ARG A 61 1.16 1.70 -5.69
C ARG A 61 1.38 0.22 -5.49
N ARG A 62 0.29 -0.55 -5.56
CA ARG A 62 0.34 -2.00 -5.55
C ARG A 62 1.05 -2.52 -6.78
N LEU A 63 1.90 -3.52 -6.59
CA LEU A 63 2.53 -4.25 -7.67
C LEU A 63 1.65 -5.44 -8.07
N PRO A 64 1.56 -5.78 -9.36
CA PRO A 64 0.86 -6.98 -9.79
C PRO A 64 1.46 -8.19 -9.09
N ALA A 65 0.59 -9.05 -8.53
CA ALA A 65 1.01 -10.34 -8.02
C ALA A 65 1.58 -11.14 -9.20
N ILE A 66 2.90 -11.33 -9.19
CA ILE A 66 3.57 -12.15 -10.18
C ILE A 66 3.22 -13.58 -9.77
N ALA A 67 2.22 -14.17 -10.42
CA ALA A 67 1.93 -15.60 -10.29
C ALA A 67 3.15 -16.35 -10.81
N GLY A 68 3.99 -16.83 -9.89
CA GLY A 68 5.06 -17.79 -10.16
C GLY A 68 4.51 -19.20 -10.24
#